data_AF-A0A949CBH3-F1
#
_entry.id   AF-A0A949CBH3-F1
#
_cell.length_a   1.000
_cell.length_b   1.000
_cell.length_c   1.000
_cell.angle_alpha   90.00
_cell.angle_beta   90.00
_cell.angle_gamma   90.00
#
_symmetry.space_group_name_H-M   'P 1'
#
loop_
_entity.id
_entity.type
_entity.pdbx_description
1 polymer ?
#
loop_
_entity_poly.entity_id
_entity_poly.type
_entity_poly.pdbx_seq_one_letter_code
_entity_poly.pdbx_strand_id
1 'polypeptide(L)'
;MKNKETAPVAQCQPYLLEYIKLGAKNNPVEVKKLQEFLKDKEEFKEISISGIYDEKTYNYVKQFQSDYMKDVLIPWNLSTPTGYVFETTKKKINELYCSCEKYLKEYIKFGAQNNPSEVEKLQSFLKDYEGYGDISITGTYDEQTYAAVKEFQTKYINDVLAPWDHSTPTGYVYKTTKQKINELYCQYIKGI
;
A
#
# COMPACT_ATOMS: atom_id res chain seq x y z
N MET A 1 32.31 -6.81 -12.25
CA MET A 1 30.95 -6.24 -12.22
C MET A 1 30.04 -7.31 -11.62
N LYS A 2 29.64 -7.18 -10.36
CA LYS A 2 28.71 -8.14 -9.74
C LYS A 2 27.31 -7.64 -10.07
N ASN A 3 26.59 -8.38 -10.92
CA ASN A 3 25.16 -8.18 -11.13
C ASN A 3 24.48 -8.38 -9.78
N LYS A 4 24.08 -7.28 -9.13
CA LYS A 4 23.07 -7.34 -8.07
C LYS A 4 21.77 -7.65 -8.78
N GLU A 5 21.45 -8.93 -8.84
CA GLU A 5 20.12 -9.42 -9.12
C GLU A 5 19.16 -8.65 -8.20
N THR A 6 18.37 -7.74 -8.78
CA THR A 6 17.39 -6.97 -8.04
C THR A 6 16.37 -7.97 -7.51
N ALA A 7 16.38 -8.17 -6.18
CA ALA A 7 15.41 -9.01 -5.51
C ALA A 7 13.99 -8.62 -5.96
N PRO A 8 13.10 -9.59 -6.20
CA PRO A 8 11.73 -9.30 -6.59
C PRO A 8 11.12 -8.37 -5.54
N VAL A 9 10.64 -7.22 -6.02
CA VAL A 9 10.00 -6.20 -5.20
C VAL A 9 8.85 -6.88 -4.45
N ALA A 10 8.88 -6.83 -3.12
CA ALA A 10 7.96 -7.59 -2.29
C ALA A 10 6.52 -7.09 -2.51
N GLN A 11 5.79 -7.77 -3.37
CA GLN A 11 4.38 -7.49 -3.61
C GLN A 11 3.60 -7.78 -2.33
N CYS A 12 2.69 -6.88 -1.95
CA CYS A 12 1.86 -7.06 -0.77
C CYS A 12 1.17 -8.43 -0.82
N GLN A 13 1.53 -9.30 0.14
CA GLN A 13 0.96 -10.63 0.23
C GLN A 13 -0.47 -10.55 0.78
N PRO A 14 -1.37 -11.44 0.36
CA PRO A 14 -2.72 -11.49 0.92
C PRO A 14 -2.68 -11.66 2.44
N TYR A 15 -3.35 -10.75 3.16
CA TYR A 15 -3.36 -10.73 4.62
C TYR A 15 -4.17 -11.89 5.21
N LEU A 16 -5.41 -12.05 4.72
CA LEU A 16 -6.28 -13.20 4.96
C LEU A 16 -6.14 -14.21 3.83
N LEU A 17 -5.89 -15.45 4.21
CA LEU A 17 -5.69 -16.59 3.31
C LEU A 17 -6.92 -17.50 3.31
N GLU A 18 -7.54 -17.71 4.46
CA GLU A 18 -8.62 -18.68 4.65
C GLU A 18 -10.00 -18.04 4.69
N TYR A 19 -11.04 -18.87 4.53
CA TYR A 19 -12.42 -18.46 4.70
C TYR A 19 -12.85 -18.59 6.16
N ILE A 20 -13.65 -17.64 6.63
CA ILE A 20 -14.14 -17.58 8.02
C ILE A 20 -15.67 -17.54 8.02
N LYS A 21 -16.30 -18.41 8.81
CA LYS A 21 -17.76 -18.52 8.92
C LYS A 21 -18.20 -18.81 10.35
N LEU A 22 -19.32 -18.21 10.77
CA LEU A 22 -19.90 -18.43 12.10
C LEU A 22 -20.33 -19.88 12.27
N GLY A 23 -20.01 -20.47 13.42
CA GLY A 23 -20.32 -21.88 13.74
C GLY A 23 -19.40 -22.92 13.08
N ALA A 24 -18.44 -22.50 12.23
CA ALA A 24 -17.43 -23.40 11.67
C ALA A 24 -16.18 -23.50 12.56
N LYS A 25 -15.38 -24.54 12.35
CA LYS A 25 -14.03 -24.65 12.94
C LYS A 25 -13.06 -23.78 12.16
N ASN A 26 -13.04 -22.48 12.45
CA ASN A 26 -12.14 -21.51 11.82
C ASN A 26 -10.70 -21.63 12.37
N ASN A 27 -9.71 -21.27 11.56
CA ASN A 27 -8.33 -21.08 12.02
C ASN A 27 -8.26 -19.85 12.94
N PRO A 28 -7.89 -20.00 14.24
CA PRO A 28 -7.85 -18.87 15.17
C PRO A 28 -6.88 -17.75 14.78
N VAL A 29 -5.81 -18.07 14.04
CA VAL A 29 -4.84 -17.07 13.55
C VAL A 29 -5.49 -16.16 12.51
N GLU A 30 -6.23 -16.74 11.57
CA GLU A 30 -6.94 -15.99 10.53
C GLU A 30 -8.08 -15.15 11.12
N VAL A 31 -8.75 -15.66 12.17
CA VAL A 31 -9.76 -14.89 12.90
C VAL A 31 -9.13 -13.70 13.64
N LYS A 32 -7.97 -13.87 14.29
CA LYS A 32 -7.27 -12.74 14.93
C LYS A 32 -6.90 -11.67 13.93
N LYS A 33 -6.35 -12.07 12.77
CA LYS A 33 -6.05 -11.14 11.67
C LYS A 33 -7.31 -10.36 11.24
N LEU A 34 -8.43 -11.06 11.02
CA LEU A 34 -9.69 -10.41 10.69
C LEU A 34 -10.10 -9.39 11.78
N GLN A 35 -10.02 -9.78 13.05
CA GLN A 35 -10.37 -8.92 14.18
C GLN A 35 -9.47 -7.68 14.28
N GLU A 36 -8.16 -7.84 14.07
CA GLU A 36 -7.19 -6.74 14.00
C GLU A 36 -7.52 -5.79 12.84
N PHE A 37 -7.79 -6.32 11.64
CA PHE A 37 -8.20 -5.50 10.50
C PHE A 37 -9.48 -4.69 10.81
N LEU A 38 -10.52 -5.35 11.30
CA LEU A 38 -11.79 -4.70 11.65
C LEU A 38 -11.62 -3.63 12.74
N LYS A 39 -10.71 -3.85 13.69
CA LYS A 39 -10.40 -2.88 14.75
C LYS A 39 -9.64 -1.67 14.21
N ASP A 40 -8.56 -1.91 13.48
CA ASP A 40 -7.56 -0.88 13.18
C ASP A 40 -7.82 -0.17 11.85
N LYS A 41 -8.54 -0.81 10.91
CA LYS A 41 -8.85 -0.25 9.59
C LYS A 41 -10.29 0.22 9.45
N GLU A 42 -11.23 -0.45 10.11
CA GLU A 42 -12.65 -0.09 10.08
C GLU A 42 -13.11 0.60 11.38
N GLU A 43 -12.17 0.83 12.32
CA GLU A 43 -12.42 1.51 13.60
C GLU A 43 -13.51 0.88 14.47
N PHE A 44 -13.73 -0.44 14.39
CA PHE A 44 -14.66 -1.16 15.25
C PHE A 44 -14.06 -1.38 16.65
N LYS A 45 -13.92 -0.30 17.42
CA LYS A 45 -13.12 -0.21 18.66
C LYS A 45 -13.49 -1.19 19.77
N GLU A 46 -14.71 -1.72 19.77
CA GLU A 46 -15.17 -2.65 20.81
C GLU A 46 -14.98 -4.14 20.46
N ILE A 47 -14.35 -4.46 19.33
CA ILE A 47 -14.04 -5.83 18.95
C ILE A 47 -12.93 -6.42 19.85
N SER A 48 -13.08 -7.69 20.23
CA SER A 48 -12.05 -8.44 20.96
C SER A 48 -11.20 -9.26 20.00
N ILE A 49 -9.87 -9.21 20.15
CA ILE A 49 -8.92 -10.01 19.34
C ILE A 49 -8.72 -11.37 20.03
N SER A 50 -9.75 -12.20 19.99
CA SER A 50 -9.79 -13.50 20.68
C SER A 50 -9.33 -14.67 19.81
N GLY A 51 -9.42 -14.54 18.48
CA GLY A 51 -9.31 -15.65 17.55
C GLY A 51 -10.56 -16.53 17.48
N ILE A 52 -11.65 -16.11 18.14
CA ILE A 52 -12.95 -16.76 18.09
C ILE A 52 -13.87 -15.88 17.23
N TYR A 53 -14.43 -16.48 16.17
CA TYR A 53 -15.37 -15.78 15.30
C TYR A 53 -16.75 -15.80 15.93
N ASP A 54 -16.94 -14.94 16.92
CA ASP A 54 -18.15 -14.80 17.72
C ASP A 54 -19.24 -13.96 17.02
N GLU A 55 -20.40 -13.85 17.67
CA GLU A 55 -21.53 -13.08 17.13
C GLU A 55 -21.20 -11.60 16.94
N LYS A 56 -20.36 -11.02 17.81
CA LYS A 56 -19.93 -9.63 17.69
C LYS A 56 -19.07 -9.42 16.45
N THR A 57 -18.05 -10.27 16.26
CA THR A 57 -17.19 -10.26 15.06
C THR A 57 -18.01 -10.50 13.79
N TYR A 58 -18.98 -11.44 13.84
CA TYR A 58 -19.91 -11.70 12.75
C TYR A 58 -20.75 -10.47 12.37
N ASN A 59 -21.29 -9.75 13.34
CA ASN A 59 -22.06 -8.53 13.10
C ASN A 59 -21.19 -7.40 12.53
N TYR A 60 -19.93 -7.28 12.96
CA TYR A 60 -18.98 -6.34 12.34
C TYR A 60 -18.64 -6.70 10.89
N VAL A 61 -18.51 -7.99 10.57
CA VAL A 61 -18.35 -8.41 9.16
C VAL A 61 -19.60 -8.04 8.36
N LYS A 62 -20.81 -8.16 8.93
CA LYS A 62 -22.02 -7.72 8.24
C LYS A 62 -22.04 -6.21 7.98
N GLN A 63 -21.57 -5.42 8.94
CA GLN A 63 -21.42 -3.97 8.77
C GLN A 63 -20.43 -3.66 7.65
N PHE A 64 -19.22 -4.24 7.71
CA PHE A 64 -18.22 -4.12 6.64
C PHE A 64 -18.78 -4.48 5.25
N GLN A 65 -19.51 -5.60 5.14
CA GLN A 65 -20.13 -6.01 3.88
C GLN A 65 -21.15 -5.00 3.36
N SER A 66 -21.84 -4.29 4.26
CA SER A 66 -22.79 -3.22 3.91
C SER A 66 -22.05 -1.96 3.44
N ASP A 67 -20.97 -1.58 4.14
CA ASP A 67 -20.15 -0.42 3.80
C ASP A 67 -19.49 -0.59 2.41
N TYR A 68 -19.06 -1.81 2.09
CA TYR A 68 -18.46 -2.15 0.79
C TYR A 68 -19.42 -2.95 -0.12
N MET A 69 -20.73 -2.70 -0.04
CA MET A 69 -21.74 -3.51 -0.75
C MET A 69 -21.48 -3.66 -2.25
N LYS A 70 -20.93 -2.63 -2.90
CA LYS A 70 -20.68 -2.61 -4.35
C LYS A 70 -19.62 -3.64 -4.77
N ASP A 71 -18.62 -3.83 -3.93
CA ASP A 71 -17.51 -4.75 -4.20
C ASP A 71 -17.79 -6.15 -3.61
N VAL A 72 -18.62 -6.22 -2.57
CA VAL A 72 -18.79 -7.44 -1.77
C VAL A 72 -20.09 -8.17 -2.06
N LEU A 73 -21.22 -7.47 -2.10
CA LEU A 73 -22.56 -8.07 -2.17
C LEU A 73 -23.17 -8.04 -3.58
N ILE A 74 -23.08 -6.90 -4.26
CA ILE A 74 -23.64 -6.70 -5.61
C ILE A 74 -23.11 -7.74 -6.63
N PRO A 75 -21.83 -8.14 -6.64
CA PRO A 75 -21.34 -9.16 -7.59
C PRO A 75 -22.03 -10.52 -7.47
N TRP A 76 -22.69 -10.78 -6.34
CA TRP A 76 -23.43 -12.01 -6.06
C TRP A 76 -24.94 -11.81 -6.06
N ASN A 77 -25.42 -10.64 -6.51
CA ASN A 77 -26.82 -10.25 -6.47
C ASN A 77 -27.44 -10.32 -5.05
N LEU A 78 -26.64 -10.01 -4.02
CA LEU A 78 -27.08 -9.96 -2.63
C LEU A 78 -27.41 -8.53 -2.22
N SER A 79 -28.52 -8.35 -1.51
CA SER A 79 -28.94 -7.08 -0.92
C SER A 79 -28.76 -7.04 0.60
N THR A 80 -28.50 -8.19 1.23
CA THR A 80 -28.30 -8.30 2.68
C THR A 80 -26.93 -8.90 2.99
N PRO A 81 -26.22 -8.38 4.02
CA PRO A 81 -24.93 -8.92 4.42
C PRO A 81 -25.08 -10.30 5.06
N THR A 82 -24.19 -11.22 4.69
CA THR A 82 -24.19 -12.63 5.12
C THR A 82 -23.38 -12.87 6.39
N GLY A 83 -22.42 -11.99 6.69
CA GLY A 83 -21.45 -12.18 7.77
C GLY A 83 -20.45 -13.32 7.51
N TYR A 84 -20.33 -13.78 6.26
CA TYR A 84 -19.32 -14.79 5.87
C TYR A 84 -18.14 -14.12 5.17
N VAL A 85 -16.92 -14.43 5.60
CA VAL A 85 -15.69 -13.91 4.99
C VAL A 85 -15.22 -14.86 3.90
N PHE A 86 -15.92 -14.84 2.77
CA PHE A 86 -15.64 -15.66 1.58
C PHE A 86 -15.03 -14.79 0.46
N GLU A 87 -15.06 -15.25 -0.78
CA GLU A 87 -14.39 -14.68 -1.96
C GLU A 87 -14.28 -13.14 -1.97
N THR A 88 -15.40 -12.43 -2.09
CA THR A 88 -15.39 -10.97 -2.26
C THR A 88 -15.11 -10.21 -0.97
N THR A 89 -15.57 -10.72 0.18
CA THR A 89 -15.25 -10.12 1.49
C THR A 89 -13.74 -10.24 1.79
N LYS A 90 -13.18 -11.44 1.65
CA LYS A 90 -11.74 -11.70 1.81
C LYS A 90 -10.91 -10.88 0.83
N LYS A 91 -11.33 -10.84 -0.45
CA LYS A 91 -10.68 -10.01 -1.47
C LYS A 91 -10.67 -8.54 -1.07
N LYS A 92 -11.80 -7.99 -0.63
CA LYS A 92 -11.89 -6.57 -0.26
C LYS A 92 -11.04 -6.25 0.98
N ILE A 93 -11.04 -7.12 1.99
CA ILE A 93 -10.16 -6.99 3.16
C ILE A 93 -8.69 -6.98 2.73
N ASN A 94 -8.27 -7.90 1.87
CA ASN A 94 -6.90 -7.95 1.38
C ASN A 94 -6.53 -6.70 0.56
N GLU A 95 -7.43 -6.22 -0.29
CA GLU A 95 -7.26 -4.98 -1.04
C GLU A 95 -7.07 -3.77 -0.11
N LEU A 96 -7.93 -3.62 0.90
CA LEU A 96 -7.86 -2.53 1.86
C LEU A 96 -6.64 -2.64 2.77
N TYR A 97 -6.27 -3.85 3.18
CA TYR A 97 -5.08 -4.09 3.98
C TYR A 97 -3.80 -3.75 3.20
N CYS A 98 -3.75 -4.14 1.92
CA CYS A 98 -2.67 -3.81 1.01
C CYS A 98 -2.72 -2.37 0.48
N SER A 99 -3.82 -1.64 0.72
CA SER A 99 -3.90 -0.24 0.34
C SER A 99 -3.01 0.60 1.26
N CYS A 100 -2.27 1.52 0.63
CA CYS A 100 -1.50 2.54 1.31
C CYS A 100 -1.99 3.91 0.85
N GLU A 101 -1.98 4.86 1.78
CA GLU A 101 -2.13 6.25 1.39
C GLU A 101 -0.95 6.65 0.49
N LYS A 102 -1.24 7.43 -0.56
CA LYS A 102 -0.20 7.97 -1.43
C LYS A 102 0.68 8.91 -0.61
N TYR A 103 1.94 8.54 -0.44
CA TYR A 103 2.96 9.33 0.22
C TYR A 103 3.20 10.65 -0.54
N LEU A 104 3.56 10.55 -1.82
CA LEU A 104 3.60 11.64 -2.78
C LEU A 104 2.28 11.73 -3.55
N LYS A 105 1.64 12.89 -3.44
CA LYS A 105 0.34 13.20 -4.04
C LYS A 105 0.54 13.98 -5.33
N GLU A 106 1.51 14.89 -5.37
CA GLU A 106 1.74 15.81 -6.48
C GLU A 106 2.92 15.39 -7.36
N TYR A 107 3.07 16.07 -8.49
CA TYR A 107 4.20 15.88 -9.39
C TYR A 107 5.30 16.90 -9.06
N ILE A 108 6.56 16.47 -9.14
CA ILE A 108 7.72 17.33 -8.84
C ILE A 108 8.62 17.38 -10.07
N LYS A 109 8.97 18.60 -10.51
CA LYS A 109 9.79 18.85 -11.71
C LYS A 109 10.92 19.81 -11.40
N PHE A 110 12.12 19.48 -11.87
CA PHE A 110 13.28 20.34 -11.70
C PHE A 110 13.11 21.68 -12.44
N GLY A 111 13.47 22.77 -11.78
CA GLY A 111 13.29 24.14 -12.29
C GLY A 111 11.84 24.66 -12.30
N ALA A 112 10.87 23.89 -11.81
CA ALA A 112 9.48 24.35 -11.62
C ALA A 112 9.24 24.85 -10.19
N GLN A 113 8.15 25.61 -10.01
CA GLN A 113 7.60 25.91 -8.69
C GLN A 113 6.88 24.66 -8.17
N ASN A 114 7.54 23.91 -7.28
CA ASN A 114 6.99 22.71 -6.67
C ASN A 114 6.40 23.02 -5.30
N ASN A 115 5.44 22.21 -4.84
CA ASN A 115 4.97 22.27 -3.45
C ASN A 115 6.13 21.85 -2.51
N PRO A 116 6.59 22.74 -1.59
CA PRO A 116 7.74 22.44 -0.73
C PRO A 116 7.55 21.19 0.14
N SER A 117 6.34 20.97 0.68
CA SER A 117 6.06 19.78 1.51
C SER A 117 6.16 18.47 0.73
N GLU A 118 5.84 18.48 -0.57
CA GLU A 118 5.99 17.28 -1.41
C GLU A 118 7.47 17.04 -1.76
N VAL A 119 8.27 18.10 -1.88
CA VAL A 119 9.71 17.99 -2.06
C VAL A 119 10.40 17.48 -0.80
N GLU A 120 10.02 17.95 0.38
CA GLU A 120 10.54 17.44 1.65
C GLU A 120 10.29 15.94 1.78
N LYS A 121 9.08 15.48 1.44
CA LYS A 121 8.76 14.05 1.40
C LYS A 121 9.66 13.28 0.43
N LEU A 122 9.83 13.80 -0.79
CA LEU A 122 10.73 13.18 -1.77
C LEU A 122 12.17 13.07 -1.21
N GLN A 123 12.68 14.14 -0.61
CA GLN A 123 14.02 14.19 -0.02
C GLN A 123 14.18 13.18 1.11
N SER A 124 13.22 13.12 2.04
CA SER A 124 13.21 12.13 3.12
C SER A 124 13.13 10.70 2.58
N PHE A 125 12.29 10.43 1.57
CA PHE A 125 12.21 9.11 0.94
C PHE A 125 13.57 8.68 0.37
N LEU A 126 14.17 9.53 -0.47
CA LEU A 126 15.44 9.25 -1.11
C LEU A 126 16.57 9.05 -0.09
N LYS A 127 16.59 9.86 0.97
CA LYS A 127 17.61 9.78 2.03
C LYS A 127 17.43 8.56 2.91
N ASP A 128 16.27 8.44 3.55
CA ASP A 128 16.07 7.54 4.69
C ASP A 128 15.71 6.12 4.23
N TYR A 129 15.07 5.98 3.07
CA TYR A 129 14.59 4.69 2.58
C TYR A 129 15.42 4.15 1.41
N GLU A 130 15.89 5.01 0.50
CA GLU A 130 16.76 4.59 -0.61
C GLU A 130 18.26 4.70 -0.28
N GLY A 131 18.62 5.39 0.81
CA GLY A 131 20.00 5.46 1.31
C GLY A 131 20.89 6.46 0.59
N TYR A 132 20.32 7.46 -0.09
CA TYR A 132 21.11 8.52 -0.74
C TYR A 132 21.65 9.52 0.30
N GLY A 133 22.95 9.41 0.62
CA GLY A 133 23.57 9.97 1.84
C GLY A 133 23.77 11.49 1.91
N ASP A 134 23.60 12.24 0.81
CA ASP A 134 23.95 13.68 0.73
C ASP A 134 22.74 14.59 0.48
N ILE A 135 21.53 14.13 0.80
CA ILE A 135 20.31 14.91 0.62
C ILE A 135 20.00 15.71 1.89
N SER A 136 19.85 17.03 1.71
CA SER A 136 19.29 17.93 2.71
C SER A 136 17.78 18.05 2.50
N ILE A 137 17.01 17.99 3.59
CA ILE A 137 15.56 18.14 3.55
C ILE A 137 15.26 19.64 3.69
N THR A 138 15.02 20.29 2.55
CA THR A 138 14.90 21.75 2.44
C THR A 138 13.56 22.19 1.82
N GLY A 139 12.81 21.27 1.23
CA GLY A 139 11.62 21.58 0.43
C GLY A 139 11.93 22.27 -0.90
N THR A 140 13.21 22.45 -1.24
CA THR A 140 13.66 22.96 -2.53
C THR A 140 14.19 21.81 -3.38
N TYR A 141 13.66 21.66 -4.60
CA TYR A 141 14.10 20.58 -5.47
C TYR A 141 15.40 20.98 -6.20
N ASP A 142 16.51 20.84 -5.48
CA ASP A 142 17.87 21.24 -5.85
C ASP A 142 18.60 20.21 -6.74
N GLU A 143 19.83 20.55 -7.13
CA GLU A 143 20.66 19.70 -8.01
C GLU A 143 21.00 18.35 -7.36
N GLN A 144 21.22 18.33 -6.04
CA GLN A 144 21.48 17.10 -5.29
C GLN A 144 20.27 16.18 -5.32
N THR A 145 19.08 16.70 -5.03
CA THR A 145 17.84 15.92 -5.06
C THR A 145 17.52 15.47 -6.49
N TYR A 146 17.77 16.32 -7.50
CA TYR A 146 17.60 15.97 -8.91
C TYR A 146 18.52 14.83 -9.35
N ALA A 147 19.80 14.86 -8.95
CA ALA A 147 20.75 13.78 -9.20
C ALA A 147 20.30 12.47 -8.54
N ALA A 148 19.84 12.52 -7.29
CA ALA A 148 19.33 11.35 -6.58
C ALA A 148 18.07 10.75 -7.25
N VAL A 149 17.14 11.59 -7.75
CA VAL A 149 16.00 11.08 -8.54
C VAL A 149 16.47 10.41 -9.82
N LYS A 150 17.51 10.91 -10.49
CA LYS A 150 18.05 10.24 -11.67
C LYS A 150 18.64 8.87 -11.34
N GLU A 151 19.38 8.77 -10.23
CA GLU A 151 19.90 7.49 -9.75
C GLU A 151 18.77 6.52 -9.40
N PHE A 152 17.72 7.00 -8.74
CA PHE A 152 16.52 6.21 -8.44
C PHE A 152 15.86 5.69 -9.72
N GLN A 153 15.67 6.54 -10.72
CA GLN A 153 15.08 6.15 -12.01
C GLN A 153 15.94 5.12 -12.75
N THR A 154 17.27 5.24 -12.68
CA THR A 154 18.19 4.23 -13.23
C THR A 154 18.10 2.91 -12.46
N LYS A 155 18.01 2.95 -11.13
CA LYS A 155 17.85 1.76 -10.27
C LYS A 155 16.57 0.99 -10.59
N TYR A 156 15.46 1.70 -10.84
CA TYR A 156 14.15 1.12 -11.14
C TYR A 156 13.74 1.31 -12.61
N ILE A 157 14.69 1.17 -13.54
CA ILE A 157 14.51 1.48 -14.97
C ILE A 157 13.30 0.78 -15.61
N ASN A 158 13.08 -0.49 -15.27
CA ASN A 158 12.00 -1.31 -15.85
C ASN A 158 10.60 -0.82 -15.45
N ASP A 159 10.47 -0.28 -14.23
CA ASP A 159 9.19 0.21 -13.71
C ASP A 159 8.97 1.68 -14.05
N VAL A 160 10.06 2.45 -14.16
CA VAL A 160 10.00 3.91 -14.23
C VAL A 160 10.18 4.45 -15.65
N LEU A 161 11.18 3.98 -16.40
CA LEU A 161 11.57 4.57 -17.69
C LEU A 161 11.14 3.71 -18.88
N ALA A 162 11.31 2.39 -18.80
CA ALA A 162 10.97 1.45 -19.87
C ALA A 162 9.51 1.53 -20.35
N PRO A 163 8.49 1.77 -19.49
CA PRO A 163 7.10 1.95 -19.95
C PRO A 163 6.87 3.17 -20.87
N TRP A 164 7.88 4.04 -21.00
CA TRP A 164 7.86 5.24 -21.84
C TRP A 164 8.92 5.21 -22.94
N ASP A 165 9.53 4.05 -23.20
CA ASP A 165 10.66 3.89 -24.14
C ASP A 165 11.84 4.83 -23.85
N HIS A 166 12.03 5.19 -22.57
CA HIS A 166 13.16 6.00 -22.12
C HIS A 166 14.28 5.11 -21.58
N SER A 167 15.52 5.39 -22.00
CA SER A 167 16.74 4.76 -21.45
C SER A 167 17.55 5.70 -20.56
N THR A 168 17.26 7.01 -20.60
CA THR A 168 17.96 8.05 -19.84
C THR A 168 17.07 8.60 -18.74
N PRO A 169 17.56 8.70 -17.49
CA PRO A 169 16.77 9.28 -16.40
C PRO A 169 16.55 10.78 -16.62
N THR A 170 15.31 11.21 -16.40
CA THR A 170 14.85 12.60 -16.60
C THR A 170 14.99 13.47 -15.37
N GLY A 171 15.07 12.85 -14.18
CA GLY A 171 15.01 13.53 -12.89
C GLY A 171 13.64 14.17 -12.61
N TYR A 172 12.57 13.76 -13.30
CA TYR A 172 11.21 14.22 -13.03
C TYR A 172 10.39 13.17 -12.27
N VAL A 173 9.73 13.60 -11.19
CA VAL A 173 8.89 12.73 -10.35
C VAL A 173 7.45 12.77 -10.84
N TYR A 174 7.23 12.19 -12.01
CA TYR A 174 5.93 12.07 -12.67
C TYR A 174 5.40 10.64 -12.61
N LYS A 175 4.19 10.40 -13.14
CA LYS A 175 3.49 9.11 -13.31
C LYS A 175 4.19 7.90 -12.67
N THR A 176 5.10 7.23 -13.39
CA THR A 176 5.76 5.99 -12.96
C THR A 176 6.83 6.20 -11.88
N THR A 177 7.61 7.29 -11.89
CA THR A 177 8.53 7.64 -10.79
C THR A 177 7.75 7.81 -9.48
N LYS A 178 6.67 8.61 -9.51
CA LYS A 178 5.81 8.85 -8.33
C LYS A 178 5.12 7.57 -7.87
N GLN A 179 4.63 6.77 -8.82
CA GLN A 179 4.03 5.47 -8.51
C GLN A 179 5.03 4.56 -7.81
N LYS A 180 6.26 4.45 -8.32
CA LYS A 180 7.28 3.58 -7.73
C LYS A 180 7.71 4.04 -6.34
N ILE A 181 7.85 5.35 -6.12
CA ILE A 181 8.11 5.90 -4.77
C ILE A 181 6.99 5.54 -3.80
N ASN A 182 5.73 5.73 -4.20
CA ASN A 182 4.58 5.39 -3.35
C ASN A 182 4.49 3.89 -3.04
N GLU A 183 4.79 3.05 -4.02
CA GLU A 183 4.83 1.59 -3.87
C GLU A 183 5.91 1.16 -2.88
N LEU A 184 7.14 1.66 -3.04
CA LEU A 184 8.25 1.34 -2.15
C LEU A 184 8.02 1.88 -0.74
N TYR A 185 7.56 3.13 -0.61
CA TYR A 185 7.22 3.69 0.69
C TYR A 185 6.15 2.85 1.40
N CYS A 186 5.13 2.39 0.67
CA CYS A 186 4.11 1.48 1.20
C CYS A 186 4.72 0.17 1.73
N GLN A 187 5.67 -0.43 1.01
CA GLN A 187 6.36 -1.65 1.46
C GLN A 187 7.14 -1.40 2.75
N TYR A 188 7.93 -0.32 2.80
CA TYR A 188 8.72 0.03 3.98
C TYR A 188 7.85 0.20 5.24
N ILE A 189 6.72 0.92 5.15
CA ILE A 189 5.86 1.16 6.32
C ILE A 189 5.04 -0.07 6.74
N LYS A 190 4.89 -1.06 5.86
CA LYS A 190 4.21 -2.33 6.15
C LYS A 190 5.17 -3.40 6.67
N GLY A 191 6.49 -3.18 6.59
CA GLY A 191 7.51 -4.15 6.99
C GLY A 191 7.53 -5.40 6.11
N ILE A 192 7.25 -5.24 4.82
CA ILE A 192 7.21 -6.31 3.80
C ILE A 192 8.38 -6.13 2.84
#